data_AF-A0A644T7K3-F1
#
_entry.id   AF-A0A644T7K3-F1
#
_cell.length_a   1.000
_cell.length_b   1.000
_cell.length_c   1.000
_cell.angle_alpha   90.00
_cell.angle_beta   90.00
_cell.angle_gamma   90.00
#
_symmetry.space_group_name_H-M   'P 1'
#
loop_
_entity.id
_entity.type
_entity.pdbx_description
1 polymer ?
#
loop_
_entity_poly.entity_id
_entity_poly.type
_entity_poly.pdbx_seq_one_letter_code
_entity_poly.pdbx_strand_id
1 'polypeptide(L)'
;MKKELESFLTNYDKLIIFGIGNELRGDDALGPYIINELENIIGDYNSSKKLKNNNSNSLIFIDGGSAPENFTGVIKKENPSHLLVIDAAFMKTIPGTVKAIGKEELSEVNASTHSMSLSYLIKYLEKELNFKFLLIGIEPFKMNLGDDISSDILKSADSVIDSLSSILLN
;
A
#
# COMPACT_ATOMS: atom_id res chain seq x y z
N MET A 1 5.69 10.47 7.45
CA MET A 1 4.95 9.19 7.36
C MET A 1 3.84 9.03 8.41
N LYS A 2 4.09 8.65 9.69
CA LYS A 2 2.99 8.26 10.61
C LYS A 2 1.86 9.29 10.73
N LYS A 3 2.19 10.58 10.89
CA LYS A 3 1.19 11.67 10.92
C LYS A 3 0.39 11.82 9.62
N GLU A 4 1.02 11.58 8.48
CA GLU A 4 0.34 11.61 7.17
C GLU A 4 -0.62 10.43 7.05
N LEU A 5 -0.22 9.23 7.51
CA LEU A 5 -1.08 8.06 7.58
C LEU A 5 -2.28 8.31 8.51
N GLU A 6 -2.07 8.83 9.72
CA GLU A 6 -3.15 9.15 10.66
C GLU A 6 -4.15 10.16 10.05
N SER A 7 -3.63 11.21 9.42
CA SER A 7 -4.45 12.21 8.72
C SER A 7 -5.23 11.60 7.54
N PHE A 8 -4.57 10.77 6.73
CA PHE A 8 -5.19 10.08 5.60
C PHE A 8 -6.30 9.13 6.04
N LEU A 9 -6.04 8.34 7.07
CA LEU A 9 -6.94 7.32 7.62
C LEU A 9 -8.05 7.92 8.50
N THR A 10 -8.10 9.24 8.67
CA THR A 10 -9.19 9.86 9.41
C THR A 10 -10.51 9.76 8.62
N ASN A 11 -11.54 9.20 9.27
CA ASN A 11 -12.91 9.03 8.74
C ASN A 11 -13.01 8.19 7.46
N TYR A 12 -12.27 7.08 7.34
CA TYR A 12 -12.49 6.15 6.23
C TYR A 12 -13.75 5.31 6.44
N ASP A 13 -14.72 5.36 5.54
CA ASP A 13 -15.82 4.38 5.53
C ASP A 13 -15.39 3.00 4.98
N LYS A 14 -14.64 2.98 3.87
CA LYS A 14 -14.08 1.76 3.28
C LYS A 14 -12.66 2.04 2.79
N LEU A 15 -11.70 1.30 3.32
CA LEU A 15 -10.29 1.39 3.00
C LEU A 15 -9.86 0.15 2.23
N ILE A 16 -9.23 0.38 1.07
CA ILE A 16 -8.44 -0.63 0.39
C ILE A 16 -6.97 -0.32 0.63
N ILE A 17 -6.22 -1.32 1.11
CA ILE A 17 -4.75 -1.30 1.13
C ILE A 17 -4.29 -2.23 0.00
N PHE A 18 -3.57 -1.66 -0.96
CA PHE A 18 -3.22 -2.29 -2.22
C PHE A 18 -1.70 -2.37 -2.38
N GLY A 19 -1.14 -3.56 -2.25
CA GLY A 19 0.28 -3.82 -2.44
C GLY A 19 0.58 -4.08 -3.90
N ILE A 20 1.60 -3.41 -4.43
CA ILE A 20 2.08 -3.60 -5.79
C ILE A 20 3.52 -4.07 -5.72
N GLY A 21 3.89 -5.01 -6.57
CA GLY A 21 5.22 -5.56 -6.55
C GLY A 21 5.38 -6.90 -7.22
N ASN A 22 6.62 -7.35 -7.36
CA ASN A 22 6.94 -8.66 -7.91
C ASN A 22 7.75 -9.48 -6.90
N GLU A 23 7.14 -10.52 -6.35
CA GLU A 23 7.74 -11.44 -5.37
C GLU A 23 9.07 -12.05 -5.83
N LEU A 24 9.29 -12.16 -7.13
CA LEU A 24 10.51 -12.74 -7.71
C LEU A 24 11.64 -11.72 -7.91
N ARG A 25 11.46 -10.46 -7.52
CA ARG A 25 12.39 -9.36 -7.88
C ARG A 25 12.88 -8.55 -6.69
N GLY A 26 13.42 -9.21 -5.66
CA GLY A 26 14.10 -8.53 -4.56
C GLY A 26 13.21 -7.52 -3.85
N ASP A 27 13.66 -6.27 -3.77
CA ASP A 27 12.92 -5.21 -3.06
C ASP A 27 11.57 -4.86 -3.72
N ASP A 28 11.34 -5.25 -4.98
CA ASP A 28 10.04 -5.11 -5.65
C ASP A 28 8.97 -5.98 -4.99
N ALA A 29 9.34 -6.98 -4.19
CA ALA A 29 8.41 -7.86 -3.47
C ALA A 29 7.76 -7.21 -2.24
N LEU A 30 8.15 -5.97 -1.88
CA LEU A 30 7.75 -5.36 -0.61
C LEU A 30 6.24 -5.11 -0.49
N GLY A 31 5.54 -4.81 -1.60
CA GLY A 31 4.11 -4.56 -1.58
C GLY A 31 3.34 -5.81 -1.16
N PRO A 32 3.45 -6.93 -1.90
CA PRO A 32 2.89 -8.22 -1.52
C PRO A 32 3.28 -8.66 -0.10
N TYR A 33 4.56 -8.51 0.28
CA TYR A 33 5.05 -8.82 1.62
C TYR A 33 4.27 -8.06 2.72
N ILE A 34 4.16 -6.72 2.59
CA ILE A 34 3.45 -5.90 3.59
C ILE A 34 1.97 -6.25 3.67
N ILE A 35 1.33 -6.56 2.54
CA ILE A 35 -0.08 -6.97 2.50
C ILE A 35 -0.30 -8.25 3.29
N ASN A 36 0.51 -9.28 3.02
CA ASN A 36 0.40 -10.56 3.70
C ASN A 36 0.61 -10.41 5.22
N GLU A 37 1.61 -9.65 5.66
CA GLU A 37 1.87 -9.45 7.09
C GLU A 37 0.73 -8.67 7.78
N LEU A 38 0.20 -7.63 7.15
CA LEU A 38 -0.94 -6.87 7.71
C LEU A 38 -2.20 -7.73 7.80
N GLU A 39 -2.49 -8.54 6.78
CA GLU A 39 -3.64 -9.44 6.78
C GLU A 39 -3.54 -10.48 7.89
N ASN A 40 -2.34 -11.04 8.13
CA ASN A 40 -2.11 -11.97 9.24
C ASN A 40 -2.30 -11.29 10.60
N ILE A 41 -1.65 -10.14 10.84
CA ILE A 41 -1.73 -9.42 12.13
C ILE A 41 -3.17 -9.02 12.45
N ILE A 42 -3.90 -8.48 11.47
CA ILE A 42 -5.27 -8.00 11.69
C ILE A 42 -6.28 -9.16 11.71
N GLY A 43 -6.07 -10.20 10.89
CA GLY A 43 -6.85 -11.43 10.91
C GLY A 43 -6.79 -12.13 12.27
N ASP A 44 -5.59 -12.24 12.84
CA ASP A 44 -5.35 -12.80 14.17
C ASP A 44 -5.98 -11.94 15.27
N TYR A 45 -5.89 -10.61 15.16
CA TYR A 45 -6.53 -9.69 16.09
C TYR A 45 -8.06 -9.83 16.08
N ASN A 46 -8.68 -9.86 14.89
CA ASN A 46 -10.13 -10.01 14.74
C ASN A 46 -10.63 -11.38 15.21
N SER A 47 -9.82 -12.43 15.01
CA SER A 47 -10.14 -13.79 15.46
C SER A 47 -10.03 -13.97 16.97
N SER A 48 -9.02 -13.35 17.59
CA SER A 48 -8.78 -13.40 19.05
C SER A 48 -9.75 -12.52 19.84
N LYS A 49 -10.15 -11.38 19.30
CA LYS A 49 -11.17 -10.49 19.84
C LYS A 49 -12.55 -10.94 19.33
N LYS A 50 -12.97 -12.14 19.69
CA LYS A 50 -14.35 -12.61 19.54
C LYS A 50 -15.26 -11.66 20.32
N LEU A 51 -15.70 -10.52 19.76
CA LEU A 51 -16.77 -9.62 20.21
C LEU A 51 -16.68 -8.24 19.52
N LYS A 52 -17.81 -7.82 18.94
CA LYS A 52 -18.42 -6.48 19.12
C LYS A 52 -17.47 -5.28 19.05
N ASN A 53 -17.39 -4.64 17.89
CA ASN A 53 -17.29 -3.19 17.87
C ASN A 53 -18.05 -2.61 16.68
N ASN A 54 -18.88 -1.62 16.99
CA ASN A 54 -19.80 -0.91 16.12
C ASN A 54 -19.09 0.08 15.17
N ASN A 55 -17.90 -0.25 14.69
CA ASN A 55 -17.24 0.54 13.66
C ASN A 55 -17.61 -0.07 12.31
N SER A 56 -18.51 0.61 11.61
CA SER A 56 -19.04 0.22 10.30
C SER A 56 -18.01 0.27 9.17
N ASN A 57 -16.73 0.53 9.50
CA ASN A 57 -15.70 0.80 8.52
C ASN A 57 -15.16 -0.53 7.97
N SER A 58 -15.09 -0.65 6.65
CA SER A 58 -14.63 -1.86 5.97
C SER A 58 -13.16 -1.72 5.57
N LEU A 59 -12.36 -2.74 5.85
CA LEU A 59 -10.96 -2.85 5.46
C LEU A 59 -10.79 -4.02 4.49
N ILE A 60 -10.09 -3.78 3.38
CA ILE A 60 -9.81 -4.79 2.36
C ILE A 60 -8.33 -4.73 2.01
N PHE A 61 -7.68 -5.89 2.05
CA PHE A 61 -6.32 -6.09 1.57
C PHE A 61 -6.35 -6.64 0.15
N ILE A 62 -5.50 -6.09 -0.71
CA ILE A 62 -5.34 -6.59 -2.08
C ILE A 62 -3.85 -6.70 -2.37
N ASP A 63 -3.39 -7.91 -2.68
CA ASP A 63 -2.13 -8.13 -3.37
C ASP A 63 -2.35 -7.95 -4.87
N GLY A 64 -1.77 -6.89 -5.43
CA GLY A 64 -1.85 -6.52 -6.83
C GLY A 64 -0.81 -7.16 -7.73
N GLY A 65 0.19 -7.82 -7.14
CA GLY A 65 1.37 -8.29 -7.86
C GLY A 65 1.95 -7.22 -8.80
N SER A 66 2.46 -7.66 -9.95
CA SER A 66 3.12 -6.79 -10.93
C SER A 66 2.17 -6.15 -11.94
N ALA A 67 0.86 -6.40 -11.84
CA ALA A 67 -0.13 -5.99 -12.84
C ALA A 67 -1.35 -5.32 -12.18
N PRO A 68 -1.16 -4.12 -11.58
CA PRO A 68 -2.20 -3.46 -10.80
C PRO A 68 -3.46 -3.09 -11.61
N GLU A 69 -3.34 -2.95 -12.94
CA GLU A 69 -4.46 -2.68 -13.85
C GLU A 69 -5.55 -3.77 -13.84
N ASN A 70 -5.19 -5.01 -13.51
CA ASN A 70 -6.12 -6.14 -13.44
C ASN A 70 -7.12 -6.02 -12.28
N PHE A 71 -6.85 -5.14 -11.32
CA PHE A 71 -7.66 -4.97 -10.10
C PHE A 71 -8.68 -3.83 -10.19
N THR A 72 -8.71 -3.11 -11.31
CA THR A 72 -9.65 -1.99 -11.54
C THR A 72 -11.10 -2.37 -11.29
N GLY A 73 -11.55 -3.53 -11.78
CA GLY A 73 -12.93 -3.99 -11.60
C GLY A 73 -13.28 -4.27 -10.14
N VAL A 74 -12.35 -4.86 -9.38
CA VAL A 74 -12.53 -5.12 -7.95
C VAL A 74 -12.58 -3.82 -7.17
N ILE A 75 -11.63 -2.91 -7.41
CA ILE A 75 -11.58 -1.60 -6.72
C ILE A 75 -12.87 -0.80 -6.98
N LYS A 76 -13.37 -0.79 -8.23
CA LYS A 76 -14.63 -0.13 -8.58
C LYS A 76 -15.84 -0.75 -7.91
N LYS A 77 -15.93 -2.08 -7.89
CA LYS A 77 -17.01 -2.80 -7.23
C LYS A 77 -17.06 -2.48 -5.74
N GLU A 78 -15.90 -2.40 -5.11
CA GLU A 78 -15.81 -2.08 -3.69
C GLU A 78 -16.12 -0.61 -3.39
N ASN A 79 -15.88 0.32 -4.32
CA ASN A 79 -16.15 1.75 -4.17
C ASN A 79 -15.60 2.32 -2.84
N PRO A 80 -14.27 2.26 -2.64
CA PRO A 80 -13.65 2.68 -1.39
C PRO A 80 -13.75 4.20 -1.19
N SER A 81 -13.78 4.65 0.06
CA SER A 81 -13.55 6.05 0.39
C SER A 81 -12.07 6.40 0.41
N HIS A 82 -11.20 5.41 0.68
CA HIS A 82 -9.74 5.56 0.75
C HIS A 82 -9.04 4.42 0.02
N LEU A 83 -8.07 4.77 -0.83
CA LEU A 83 -7.17 3.84 -1.50
C LEU A 83 -5.73 4.14 -1.07
N LEU A 84 -5.16 3.24 -0.28
CA LEU A 84 -3.76 3.28 0.13
C LEU A 84 -2.96 2.29 -0.72
N VAL A 85 -1.98 2.78 -1.46
CA VAL A 85 -1.08 1.94 -2.26
C VAL A 85 0.25 1.79 -1.57
N ILE A 86 0.86 0.62 -1.65
CA ILE A 86 2.20 0.32 -1.13
C ILE A 86 3.02 -0.26 -2.26
N ASP A 87 4.15 0.38 -2.58
CA ASP A 87 4.97 0.02 -3.74
C ASP A 87 6.46 0.37 -3.51
N ALA A 88 7.35 -0.31 -4.22
CA ALA A 88 8.73 0.10 -4.36
C ALA A 88 8.81 1.35 -5.26
N ALA A 89 9.36 2.44 -4.74
CA ALA A 89 9.34 3.73 -5.40
C ALA A 89 10.75 4.31 -5.54
N PHE A 90 11.26 4.49 -6.77
CA PHE A 90 12.50 5.26 -6.96
C PHE A 90 12.22 6.75 -6.75
N MET A 91 12.65 7.25 -5.60
CA MET A 91 12.52 8.65 -5.19
C MET A 91 13.87 9.38 -5.24
N LYS A 92 14.93 8.72 -5.73
CA LYS A 92 16.32 9.23 -5.78
C LYS A 92 16.82 9.59 -4.38
N THR A 93 16.43 8.80 -3.39
CA THR A 93 16.83 8.93 -1.99
C THR A 93 17.70 7.75 -1.56
N ILE A 94 18.05 7.68 -0.28
CA ILE A 94 18.78 6.52 0.24
C ILE A 94 17.83 5.30 0.27
N PRO A 95 18.32 4.10 -0.09
CA PRO A 95 17.52 2.88 0.03
C PRO A 95 16.90 2.71 1.42
N GLY A 96 15.66 2.25 1.46
CA GLY A 96 14.87 2.10 2.68
C GLY A 96 14.17 3.39 3.12
N THR A 97 14.38 4.52 2.44
CA THR A 97 13.59 5.74 2.72
C THR A 97 12.12 5.46 2.44
N VAL A 98 11.27 5.74 3.44
CA VAL A 98 9.82 5.64 3.31
C VAL A 98 9.21 7.03 3.16
N LYS A 99 8.36 7.23 2.17
CA LYS A 99 7.59 8.47 2.00
C LYS A 99 6.11 8.20 1.75
N ALA A 100 5.27 9.08 2.29
CA ALA A 100 3.88 9.17 1.89
C ALA A 100 3.79 10.18 0.74
N ILE A 101 3.20 9.76 -0.38
CA ILE A 101 3.19 10.49 -1.65
C ILE A 101 1.73 10.71 -2.03
N GLY A 102 1.34 11.98 -2.14
CA GLY A 102 0.02 12.37 -2.60
C GLY A 102 -0.15 12.23 -4.11
N LYS A 103 -1.39 12.37 -4.60
CA LYS A 103 -1.72 12.32 -6.03
C LYS A 103 -0.89 13.30 -6.87
N GLU A 104 -0.67 14.50 -6.34
CA GLU A 104 0.00 15.60 -7.03
C GLU A 104 1.49 15.32 -7.27
N GLU A 105 2.10 14.50 -6.39
CA GLU A 105 3.52 14.16 -6.42
C GLU A 105 3.80 12.88 -7.22
N LEU A 106 2.77 12.11 -7.60
CA LEU A 106 2.92 10.85 -8.34
C LEU A 106 3.69 11.01 -9.65
N SER A 107 3.56 12.14 -10.33
CA SER A 107 4.30 12.40 -11.58
C SER A 107 5.78 12.64 -11.37
N GLU A 108 6.21 12.98 -10.17
CA GLU A 108 7.60 13.25 -9.82
C GLU A 108 8.34 11.99 -9.35
N VAL A 109 7.58 11.01 -8.86
CA VAL A 109 8.10 9.73 -8.38
C VAL A 109 8.17 8.75 -9.55
N ASN A 110 9.39 8.45 -10.00
CA ASN A 110 9.62 7.40 -11.00
C ASN A 110 9.57 6.02 -10.31
N ALA A 111 8.45 5.66 -9.69
CA ALA A 111 8.20 4.33 -9.13
C ALA A 111 8.36 3.20 -10.19
N SER A 112 9.58 2.70 -10.34
CA SER A 112 9.96 1.60 -11.23
C SER A 112 9.44 1.72 -12.68
N THR A 113 9.48 0.61 -13.43
CA THR A 113 8.89 0.48 -14.77
C THR A 113 7.35 0.62 -14.79
N HIS A 114 6.71 0.93 -13.66
CA HIS A 114 5.24 0.98 -13.49
C HIS A 114 4.66 2.32 -12.99
N SER A 115 5.47 3.36 -12.75
CA SER A 115 5.03 4.67 -12.22
C SER A 115 4.00 5.38 -13.08
N MET A 116 4.24 5.36 -14.39
CA MET A 116 3.32 5.90 -15.37
C MET A 116 2.00 5.12 -15.35
N SER A 117 2.07 3.78 -15.21
CA SER A 117 0.90 2.90 -15.09
C SER A 117 0.06 3.23 -13.85
N LEU A 118 0.69 3.43 -12.68
CA LEU A 118 -0.04 3.76 -11.45
C LEU A 118 -0.76 5.12 -11.57
N SER A 119 -0.08 6.15 -12.07
CA SER A 119 -0.71 7.47 -12.25
C SER A 119 -1.92 7.43 -13.21
N TYR A 120 -1.84 6.63 -14.29
CA TYR A 120 -2.97 6.42 -15.20
C TYR A 120 -4.08 5.58 -14.59
N LEU A 121 -3.74 4.55 -13.82
CA LEU A 121 -4.68 3.72 -13.09
C LEU A 121 -5.51 4.55 -12.11
N ILE A 122 -4.86 5.40 -11.30
CA ILE A 122 -5.56 6.28 -10.36
C ILE A 122 -6.46 7.25 -11.10
N LYS A 123 -5.97 7.92 -12.15
CA LYS A 123 -6.80 8.82 -12.98
C LYS A 123 -7.97 8.09 -13.64
N TYR A 124 -7.81 6.82 -14.02
CA TYR A 124 -8.88 6.02 -14.59
C TYR A 124 -9.97 5.71 -13.57
N LEU A 125 -9.58 5.30 -12.36
CA LEU A 125 -10.52 5.03 -11.26
C LEU A 125 -11.30 6.29 -10.84
N GLU A 126 -10.63 7.45 -10.81
CA GLU A 126 -11.25 8.74 -10.47
C GLU A 126 -12.34 9.21 -11.45
N LYS A 127 -12.42 8.63 -12.66
CA LYS A 127 -13.52 8.94 -13.58
C LYS A 127 -14.87 8.43 -13.08
N GLU A 128 -14.86 7.41 -12.24
CA GLU A 128 -16.07 6.70 -11.78
C GLU A 128 -16.21 6.68 -10.26
N LEU A 129 -15.11 6.91 -9.52
CA LEU A 129 -15.07 6.82 -8.06
C LEU A 129 -14.58 8.14 -7.45
N ASN A 130 -15.04 8.44 -6.23
CA ASN A 130 -14.51 9.52 -5.42
C ASN A 130 -13.82 8.95 -4.17
N PHE A 131 -12.49 9.00 -4.14
CA PHE A 131 -11.69 8.45 -3.04
C PHE A 131 -10.49 9.33 -2.71
N LYS A 132 -10.07 9.31 -1.44
CA LYS A 132 -8.75 9.80 -1.06
C LYS A 132 -7.70 8.76 -1.46
N PHE A 133 -6.57 9.22 -1.98
CA PHE A 133 -5.45 8.37 -2.37
C PHE A 133 -4.20 8.74 -1.60
N LEU A 134 -3.42 7.72 -1.25
CA LEU A 134 -2.06 7.88 -0.76
C LEU A 134 -1.19 6.72 -1.25
N LEU A 135 0.03 7.01 -1.66
CA LEU A 135 1.06 6.00 -1.91
C LEU A 135 2.06 6.01 -0.74
N ILE A 136 2.35 4.85 -0.16
CA ILE A 136 3.54 4.64 0.66
C ILE A 136 4.60 4.03 -0.24
N GLY A 137 5.59 4.85 -0.60
CA GLY A 137 6.73 4.44 -1.41
C GLY A 137 7.93 4.12 -0.52
N ILE A 138 8.61 3.02 -0.80
CA ILE A 138 9.90 2.68 -0.18
C ILE A 138 10.99 2.67 -1.26
N GLU A 139 12.07 3.41 -1.04
CA GLU A 139 13.20 3.44 -1.99
C GLU A 139 13.89 2.07 -2.02
N PRO A 140 13.92 1.36 -3.16
CA PRO A 140 14.57 0.07 -3.27
C PRO A 140 16.10 0.20 -3.34
N PHE A 141 16.82 -0.85 -2.96
CA PHE A 141 18.25 -1.03 -3.21
C PHE A 141 18.51 -1.86 -4.47
N LYS A 142 17.83 -2.99 -4.63
CA LYS A 142 17.99 -3.94 -5.74
C LYS A 142 16.68 -4.64 -6.10
N MET A 143 16.48 -4.90 -7.39
CA MET A 143 15.25 -5.54 -7.90
C MET A 143 15.53 -6.52 -9.06
N ASN A 144 16.60 -7.31 -8.94
CA ASN A 144 16.92 -8.31 -9.96
C ASN A 144 16.07 -9.56 -9.75
N LEU A 145 15.84 -10.30 -10.83
CA LEU A 145 15.12 -11.57 -10.76
C LEU A 145 15.90 -12.57 -9.89
N GLY A 146 15.21 -13.18 -8.92
CA GLY A 146 15.76 -14.13 -7.97
C GLY A 146 16.48 -13.51 -6.78
N ASP A 147 16.50 -12.18 -6.66
CA ASP A 147 16.92 -11.52 -5.42
C ASP A 147 15.87 -11.72 -4.32
N ASP A 148 16.33 -11.88 -3.07
CA ASP A 148 15.51 -11.66 -1.88
C ASP A 148 15.40 -10.17 -1.54
N ILE A 149 14.37 -9.80 -0.77
CA ILE A 149 14.23 -8.46 -0.18
C ILE A 149 15.47 -8.17 0.68
N SER A 150 16.07 -7.00 0.46
CA SER A 150 17.23 -6.55 1.21
C SER A 150 16.87 -6.30 2.66
N SER A 151 17.75 -6.68 3.59
CA SER A 151 17.49 -6.56 5.03
C SER A 151 17.13 -5.15 5.51
N ASP A 152 17.69 -4.11 4.89
CA ASP A 152 17.37 -2.73 5.25
C ASP A 152 16.02 -2.27 4.69
N ILE A 153 15.60 -2.79 3.53
CA ILE A 153 14.26 -2.55 2.99
C ILE A 153 13.21 -3.27 3.83
N LEU A 154 13.52 -4.49 4.29
CA LEU A 154 12.65 -5.25 5.18
C LEU A 154 12.38 -4.49 6.48
N LYS A 155 13.40 -3.90 7.12
CA LYS A 155 13.20 -3.04 8.31
C LYS A 155 12.27 -1.86 8.04
N SER A 156 12.37 -1.27 6.85
CA SER A 156 11.49 -0.18 6.44
C SER A 156 10.05 -0.66 6.20
N ALA A 157 9.88 -1.84 5.61
CA ALA A 157 8.58 -2.50 5.47
C ALA A 157 7.96 -2.81 6.84
N ASP A 158 8.74 -3.35 7.78
CA ASP A 158 8.29 -3.64 9.14
C ASP A 158 7.84 -2.36 9.86
N SER A 159 8.56 -1.24 9.69
CA SER A 159 8.16 0.08 10.23
C SER A 159 6.83 0.59 9.65
N VAL A 160 6.55 0.30 8.37
CA VAL A 160 5.26 0.59 7.73
C VAL A 160 4.16 -0.31 8.31
N ILE A 161 4.42 -1.60 8.47
CA ILE A 161 3.50 -2.58 9.06
C ILE A 161 3.13 -2.19 10.49
N ASP A 162 4.12 -1.88 11.33
CA ASP A 162 3.93 -1.43 12.72
C ASP A 162 3.09 -0.16 12.80
N SER A 163 3.35 0.79 11.90
CA SER A 163 2.61 2.05 11.87
C SER A 163 1.16 1.84 11.45
N LEU A 164 0.92 1.05 10.39
CA LEU A 164 -0.43 0.78 9.88
C LEU A 164 -1.23 -0.06 10.86
N SER A 165 -0.68 -1.16 11.37
CA SER A 165 -1.34 -2.01 12.37
C SER A 165 -1.68 -1.23 13.63
N SER A 166 -0.75 -0.40 14.14
CA SER A 166 -1.02 0.46 15.29
C SER A 166 -2.18 1.42 15.04
N ILE A 167 -2.28 2.03 13.86
CA ILE A 167 -3.39 2.97 13.56
C ILE A 167 -4.71 2.24 13.36
N LEU A 168 -4.71 1.09 12.68
CA LEU A 168 -5.92 0.35 12.31
C LEU A 168 -6.52 -0.46 13.47
N LEU A 169 -5.71 -0.85 14.46
CA LEU A 169 -6.14 -1.62 15.63
C LEU A 169 -6.51 -0.77 16.86
N ASN A 170 -6.25 0.54 16.80
CA ASN A 170 -6.64 1.52 17.83
C ASN A 170 -8.09 1.99 17.62
#